data_AF-A0A1H7CVK2-F1
#
_entry.id   AF-A0A1H7CVK2-F1
#
_cell.length_a   1.000
_cell.length_b   1.000
_cell.length_c   1.000
_cell.angle_alpha   90.00
_cell.angle_beta   90.00
_cell.angle_gamma   90.00
#
_symmetry.space_group_name_H-M   'P 1'
#
loop_
_entity.id
_entity.type
_entity.pdbx_description
1 polymer ?
#
loop_
_entity_poly.entity_id
_entity_poly.type
_entity_poly.pdbx_seq_one_letter_code
_entity_poly.pdbx_strand_id
1 'polypeptide(L)' 'MTARKIARKVARPHRWLLLIPFLWQVGCIPLVNDVAWRPFSLPFPMVWQMAGIIVTSIVIATVFAIDRKNPEFAQDDAA' A
#
# COMPACT_ATOMS: atom_id res chain seq x y z
N MET A 1 16.69 -41.77 4.35
CA MET A 1 15.76 -40.95 5.15
C MET A 1 16.01 -39.50 4.77
N THR A 2 15.28 -38.98 3.79
CA THR A 2 15.57 -37.67 3.15
C THR A 2 14.85 -36.56 3.91
N ALA A 3 15.61 -35.72 4.60
CA ALA A 3 15.09 -34.57 5.32
C ALA A 3 14.50 -33.55 4.32
N ARG A 4 13.18 -33.37 4.34
CA ARG A 4 12.51 -32.25 3.67
C ARG A 4 13.02 -30.95 4.30
N LYS A 5 13.88 -30.21 3.59
CA LYS A 5 14.15 -28.80 3.89
C LYS A 5 12.81 -28.07 3.85
N ILE A 6 12.28 -27.72 5.01
CA ILE A 6 11.14 -26.82 5.13
C ILE A 6 11.63 -25.48 4.60
N ALA A 7 11.23 -25.15 3.36
CA ALA A 7 11.48 -23.84 2.78
C ALA A 7 10.89 -22.80 3.73
N ARG A 8 11.74 -21.99 4.37
CA ARG A 8 11.27 -20.85 5.15
C ARG A 8 10.51 -19.96 4.17
N LYS A 9 9.20 -19.77 4.36
CA LYS A 9 8.48 -18.70 3.67
C LYS A 9 9.23 -17.41 4.00
N VAL A 10 9.87 -16.81 3.01
CA VAL A 10 10.43 -15.48 3.14
C VAL A 10 9.25 -14.55 3.39
N ALA A 11 9.00 -14.22 4.66
CA ALA A 11 8.02 -13.22 5.02
C ALA A 11 8.48 -11.92 4.37
N ARG A 12 7.61 -11.30 3.55
CA ARG A 12 7.88 -10.03 2.88
C ARG A 12 7.16 -8.91 3.64
N PRO A 13 7.70 -8.44 4.79
CA PRO A 13 7.03 -7.47 5.65
C PRO A 13 6.79 -6.13 4.93
N HIS A 14 7.57 -5.80 3.90
CA HIS A 14 7.38 -4.59 3.07
C HIS A 14 6.01 -4.55 2.36
N ARG A 15 5.34 -5.69 2.15
CA ARG A 15 3.99 -5.72 1.53
C ARG A 15 2.91 -5.15 2.45
N TRP A 16 3.17 -5.02 3.75
CA TRP A 16 2.25 -4.36 4.69
C TRP A 16 2.10 -2.87 4.40
N LEU A 17 3.06 -2.23 3.74
CA LEU A 17 2.95 -0.84 3.27
C LEU A 17 1.72 -0.66 2.37
N LEU A 18 1.31 -1.69 1.62
CA LEU A 18 0.12 -1.64 0.75
C LEU A 18 -1.20 -1.57 1.53
N LEU A 19 -1.20 -1.88 2.83
CA LEU A 19 -2.39 -1.75 3.67
C LEU A 19 -2.63 -0.30 4.11
N ILE A 20 -1.60 0.57 4.06
CA ILE A 20 -1.70 1.98 4.43
C ILE A 20 -2.88 2.70 3.77
N PRO A 21 -3.06 2.65 2.43
CA PRO A 21 -4.21 3.32 1.79
C PRO A 21 -5.55 2.79 2.28
N PHE A 22 -5.67 1.50 2.60
CA PHE A 22 -6.91 0.93 3.11
C PHE A 22 -7.20 1.37 4.56
N LEU A 23 -6.18 1.37 5.42
CA LEU A 23 -6.31 1.85 6.80
C LEU A 23 -6.66 3.34 6.85
N TRP A 24 -6.06 4.14 5.97
CA TRP A 24 -6.41 5.54 5.77
C TRP A 24 -7.85 5.71 5.30
N GLN A 25 -8.28 4.92 4.30
CA GLN A 25 -9.63 5.01 3.76
C GLN A 25 -10.69 4.59 4.78
N VAL A 26 -10.49 3.48 5.51
CA VAL A 26 -11.49 2.91 6.43
C VAL A 26 -11.44 3.54 7.82
N GLY A 27 -10.26 3.80 8.35
CA GLY A 27 -10.09 4.34 9.70
C GLY A 27 -10.52 5.81 9.82
N CYS A 28 -10.39 6.58 8.74
CA CYS A 28 -10.74 8.00 8.75
C CYS A 28 -12.17 8.30 8.27
N ILE A 29 -12.98 7.30 7.92
CA ILE A 29 -14.40 7.47 7.51
C ILE A 29 -15.20 8.35 8.50
N PRO A 30 -15.20 8.08 9.83
CA PRO A 30 -15.97 8.91 10.76
C PRO A 30 -15.48 10.35 10.79
N LEU A 31 -14.15 10.55 10.75
CA LEU A 31 -13.55 11.90 10.74
C LEU A 31 -13.93 12.68 9.48
N VAL A 32 -13.91 12.05 8.30
CA VAL A 32 -14.19 12.78 7.04
C VAL A 32 -15.67 13.06 6.81
N ASN A 33 -16.56 12.28 7.43
CA ASN A 33 -18.00 12.50 7.31
C ASN A 33 -18.50 13.62 8.24
N ASP A 34 -17.88 13.80 9.41
CA ASP A 34 -18.27 14.84 10.36
C ASP A 34 -17.65 16.22 10.06
N VAL A 35 -16.70 16.29 9.12
CA VAL A 35 -16.07 17.56 8.71
C VAL A 35 -17.03 18.38 7.83
N ALA A 36 -17.56 19.47 8.40
CA ALA A 36 -18.45 20.41 7.70
C ALA A 36 -17.74 21.28 6.63
N TRP A 37 -16.45 21.08 6.40
CA TRP A 37 -15.68 21.84 5.43
C TRP A 37 -16.06 21.46 3.99
N ARG A 38 -16.37 22.46 3.16
CA ARG A 38 -16.85 22.26 1.77
C ARG A 38 -16.01 23.06 0.77
N PRO A 39 -14.80 22.59 0.42
CA PRO A 39 -13.98 23.25 -0.59
C PRO A 39 -14.72 23.21 -1.94
N PHE A 40 -14.78 24.36 -2.63
CA PHE A 40 -15.52 24.51 -3.90
C PHE A 40 -16.99 24.06 -3.84
N SER A 41 -17.62 24.14 -2.66
CA SER A 41 -18.97 23.63 -2.39
C SER A 41 -19.13 22.10 -2.52
N LEU A 42 -18.03 21.36 -2.64
CA LEU A 42 -18.02 19.90 -2.71
C LEU A 42 -17.96 19.28 -1.30
N PRO A 43 -18.60 18.12 -1.08
CA PRO A 43 -18.46 17.39 0.17
C PRO A 43 -17.00 17.01 0.46
N PHE A 44 -16.53 17.20 1.70
CA PHE A 44 -15.18 16.83 2.12
C PHE A 44 -14.76 15.39 1.75
N PRO A 45 -15.66 14.38 1.83
CA PRO A 45 -15.33 13.03 1.39
C PRO A 45 -14.85 12.93 -0.07
N MET A 46 -15.30 13.81 -0.97
CA MET A 46 -14.82 13.79 -2.36
C MET A 46 -13.36 14.23 -2.49
N VAL A 47 -12.98 15.28 -1.77
CA VAL A 47 -11.58 15.72 -1.72
C VAL A 47 -10.71 14.66 -1.04
N TRP A 48 -11.24 14.01 -0.02
CA TRP A 48 -10.59 12.89 0.65
C TRP A 48 -10.31 11.71 -0.29
N GLN A 49 -11.26 11.37 -1.18
CA GLN A 49 -11.05 10.34 -2.20
C GLN A 49 -9.91 10.71 -3.15
N MET A 50 -9.85 11.96 -3.62
CA MET A 50 -8.78 12.44 -4.49
C MET A 50 -7.41 12.41 -3.79
N ALA A 51 -7.35 12.83 -2.51
CA ALA A 51 -6.15 12.70 -1.70
C ALA A 51 -5.73 11.23 -1.55
N GLY A 52 -6.69 10.31 -1.41
CA GLY A 52 -6.48 8.87 -1.38
C GLY A 52 -5.74 8.32 -2.60
N ILE A 53 -6.03 8.84 -3.81
CA ILE A 53 -5.33 8.46 -5.05
C ILE A 53 -3.85 8.85 -4.95
N ILE A 54 -3.57 10.07 -4.50
CA ILE A 54 -2.21 10.58 -4.34
C ILE A 54 -1.44 9.74 -3.31
N VAL A 55 -2.04 9.50 -2.13
CA VAL A 55 -1.44 8.67 -1.08
C VAL A 55 -1.14 7.26 -1.59
N THR A 56 -2.10 6.62 -2.26
CA THR A 56 -1.93 5.26 -2.81
C THR A 56 -0.80 5.22 -3.83
N SER A 57 -0.72 6.22 -4.71
CA SER A 57 0.33 6.32 -5.73
C SER A 57 1.71 6.43 -5.10
N ILE A 58 1.87 7.24 -4.06
CA ILE A 58 3.13 7.38 -3.31
C ILE A 58 3.52 6.07 -2.61
N VAL A 59 2.56 5.39 -1.99
CA VAL A 59 2.78 4.09 -1.33
C VAL A 59 3.27 3.05 -2.34
N ILE A 60 2.60 2.93 -3.48
CA ILE A 60 2.99 2.00 -4.54
C ILE A 60 4.38 2.34 -5.07
N ALA A 61 4.65 3.62 -5.36
CA ALA A 61 5.96 4.07 -5.83
C ALA A 61 7.06 3.75 -4.81
N THR A 62 6.78 3.91 -3.52
CA THR A 62 7.72 3.59 -2.43
C THR A 62 7.98 2.09 -2.35
N VAL A 63 6.93 1.26 -2.39
CA VAL A 63 7.07 -0.20 -2.41
C VAL A 63 7.89 -0.65 -3.61
N PHE A 64 7.60 -0.09 -4.79
CA PHE A 64 8.34 -0.38 -6.02
C PHE A 64 9.82 0.03 -5.93
N ALA A 65 10.11 1.20 -5.35
CA ALA A 65 11.48 1.66 -5.15
C ALA A 65 12.27 0.77 -4.17
N ILE A 66 11.60 0.22 -3.15
CA ILE A 66 12.20 -0.74 -2.20
C ILE A 66 12.42 -2.10 -2.89
N ASP A 67 11.44 -2.59 -3.64
CA ASP A 67 11.51 -3.88 -4.34
C ASP A 67 12.62 -3.88 -5.40
N ARG A 68 12.78 -2.78 -6.15
CA ARG A 68 13.86 -2.60 -7.12
C ARG A 68 15.26 -2.67 -6.50
N LYS A 69 15.40 -2.37 -5.20
CA LYS A 69 16.69 -2.48 -4.48
C LYS A 69 17.00 -3.90 -4.01
N ASN A 70 16.05 -4.84 -4.11
CA ASN A 70 16.22 -6.26 -3.82
C ASN A 70 16.02 -7.13 -5.08
N PRO A 71 16.98 -7.12 -6.03
CA PRO A 71 16.88 -7.77 -7.35
C PRO A 71 17.03 -9.30 -7.34
N GLU A 72 16.72 -10.01 -6.25
CA GLU A 72 16.88 -11.48 -6.13
C GLU A 72 16.06 -12.26 -7.21
N PHE A 73 15.10 -11.61 -7.88
CA PHE A 73 14.21 -12.23 -8.86
C PHE A 73 14.42 -11.79 -10.32
N ALA A 74 15.48 -11.05 -10.65
CA ALA A 74 15.83 -10.86 -12.07
C ALA A 74 16.50 -12.09 -12.71
N GLN A 75 16.86 -13.09 -11.90
CA GLN A 75 17.63 -14.26 -12.33
C GLN A 75 16.75 -15.50 -12.60
N ASP A 76 15.50 -15.54 -12.10
CA ASP A 76 14.58 -16.68 -12.23
C ASP A 76 13.79 -16.70 -13.56
N ASP A 77 13.66 -15.56 -14.25
CA ASP A 77 12.98 -15.45 -15.55
C ASP A 77 13.87 -15.87 -16.74
N ALA A 78 15.15 -16.20 -16.47
CA ALA A 78 16.16 -16.55 -17.47
C ALA A 78 16.62 -18.02 -17.39
N ALA A 79 15.90 -18.89 -16.66
CA ALA A 79 16.25 -20.30 -16.42
C ALA A 79 15.29 -21.28 -17.09
#